data_AF-A0A4R8BH70-F1
#
_entry.id   AF-A0A4R8BH70-F1
#
_cell.length_a   1.000
_cell.length_b   1.000
_cell.length_c   1.000
_cell.angle_alpha   90.00
_cell.angle_beta   90.00
_cell.angle_gamma   90.00
#
_symmetry.space_group_name_H-M   'P 1'
#
loop_
_entity.id
_entity.type
_entity.pdbx_description
1 polymer ?
#
loop_
_entity_poly.entity_id
_entity_poly.type
_entity_poly.pdbx_seq_one_letter_code
_entity_poly.pdbx_strand_id
1 'polypeptide(L)'
;MKIDFNRHTVTINEWGNISIPKIILEVESQGVLLNTKAPHFSLNEAKLSAIAISIFLGAILRQSSFSKDIKPLFLDDILIGLDNENRLKLLNLLQEKDVPVADKVFKDFQIFITTYDRHWYEVAKLNLPNWKFIEFYKGSNGPEIFHNQKTNIEKAKSYFNAFDFPASANCLRKECENILKAKLLETYTVEKGIKGLVKSPDLETLINRLKEYYEHLSIQPPNDLVQSLQNYKSILFNPMSHSDLESPIYKNDLELAFKTIDDLQKIVLPIRKVIIEKDSLFNLELPTINYTAEIVIAKDAYLVEHNSTKSISPIEFFFKTWTREGIEFAVPTGSPPNALTNNDRLEKIKTSIFTIKKAVGGLNVTCIDRGQAEISEEDILKALVFAGETAFDIIENSKK
;
A
#
# COMPACT_ATOMS: atom_id res chain seq x y z
N MET A 1 -4.14 -12.67 -28.95
CA MET A 1 -3.21 -13.45 -29.79
C MET A 1 -3.86 -14.80 -30.03
N LYS A 2 -3.92 -15.26 -31.27
CA LYS A 2 -4.47 -16.56 -31.65
C LYS A 2 -3.31 -17.47 -32.05
N ILE A 3 -3.35 -18.72 -31.63
CA ILE A 3 -2.31 -19.72 -31.89
C ILE A 3 -3.00 -20.94 -32.50
N ASP A 4 -2.62 -21.27 -33.73
CA ASP A 4 -3.15 -22.41 -34.47
C ASP A 4 -2.03 -23.46 -34.67
N PHE A 5 -2.36 -24.74 -34.48
CA PHE A 5 -1.44 -25.87 -34.68
C PHE A 5 -1.73 -26.54 -36.02
N ASN A 6 -0.90 -26.28 -37.02
CA ASN A 6 -1.04 -26.87 -38.35
C ASN A 6 -0.21 -28.15 -38.49
N ARG A 7 -0.88 -29.28 -38.39
CA ARG A 7 -0.28 -30.61 -38.55
C ARG A 7 -0.06 -30.92 -40.03
N HIS A 8 1.19 -31.06 -40.42
CA HIS A 8 1.58 -31.56 -41.74
C HIS A 8 1.85 -33.06 -41.64
N THR A 9 0.96 -33.85 -42.24
CA THR A 9 1.14 -35.30 -42.36
C THR A 9 2.14 -35.62 -43.46
N VAL A 10 2.71 -36.82 -43.38
CA VAL A 10 3.62 -37.34 -44.40
C VAL A 10 2.91 -37.37 -45.75
N THR A 11 3.57 -36.82 -46.76
CA THR A 11 3.15 -36.82 -48.16
C THR A 11 4.28 -37.36 -49.02
N ILE A 12 3.93 -38.08 -50.08
CA ILE A 12 4.87 -38.58 -51.09
C ILE A 12 4.67 -37.72 -52.33
N ASN A 13 5.74 -37.09 -52.82
CA ASN A 13 5.66 -36.30 -54.05
C ASN A 13 5.76 -37.20 -55.29
N GLU A 14 5.59 -36.61 -56.48
CA GLU A 14 5.61 -37.31 -57.77
C GLU A 14 6.94 -38.03 -58.08
N TRP A 15 8.01 -37.72 -57.34
CA TRP A 15 9.34 -38.34 -57.46
C TRP A 15 9.64 -39.35 -56.35
N GLY A 16 8.66 -39.70 -55.51
CA GLY A 16 8.81 -40.68 -54.43
C GLY A 16 9.48 -40.15 -53.15
N ASN A 17 9.74 -38.85 -53.04
CA ASN A 17 10.32 -38.27 -51.82
C ASN A 17 9.25 -38.15 -50.73
N ILE A 18 9.62 -38.58 -49.53
CA ILE A 18 8.77 -38.58 -48.34
C ILE A 18 9.00 -37.28 -47.56
N SER A 19 7.93 -36.54 -47.28
CA SER A 19 8.02 -35.34 -46.43
C SER A 19 8.12 -35.71 -44.94
N ILE A 20 8.89 -34.94 -44.19
CA ILE A 20 9.04 -35.11 -42.74
C ILE A 20 7.78 -34.57 -42.06
N PRO A 21 7.13 -35.34 -41.17
CA PRO A 21 5.97 -34.84 -40.44
C PRO A 21 6.39 -33.69 -39.52
N LYS A 22 5.62 -32.60 -39.53
CA LYS A 22 5.86 -31.43 -38.68
C LYS A 22 4.56 -30.83 -38.16
N ILE A 23 4.62 -30.24 -36.97
CA ILE A 23 3.56 -29.39 -36.44
C ILE A 23 4.08 -27.96 -36.52
N ILE A 24 3.40 -27.12 -37.29
CA ILE A 24 3.72 -25.71 -37.42
C ILE A 24 2.85 -24.92 -36.45
N LEU A 25 3.48 -24.07 -35.65
CA LEU A 25 2.80 -23.10 -34.82
C LEU A 25 2.56 -21.82 -35.64
N GLU A 26 1.30 -21.51 -35.93
CA GLU A 26 0.93 -20.25 -36.56
C GLU A 26 0.39 -19.30 -35.51
N VAL A 27 1.02 -18.12 -35.41
CA VAL A 27 0.67 -17.11 -34.42
C VAL A 27 0.12 -15.89 -35.13
N GLU A 28 -1.08 -15.50 -34.75
CA GLU A 28 -1.76 -14.30 -35.22
C GLU A 28 -1.92 -13.30 -34.07
N SER A 29 -1.55 -12.05 -34.30
CA SER A 29 -1.72 -10.97 -33.34
C SER A 29 -2.39 -9.78 -34.01
N GLN A 30 -3.50 -9.30 -33.47
CA GLN A 30 -4.26 -8.16 -34.00
C GLN A 30 -4.63 -8.32 -35.49
N GLY A 31 -5.03 -9.52 -35.94
CA GLY A 31 -5.39 -9.76 -37.34
C GLY A 31 -4.20 -10.06 -38.27
N VAL A 32 -2.96 -10.09 -37.76
CA VAL A 32 -1.74 -10.24 -38.58
C VAL A 32 -0.97 -11.50 -38.22
N LEU A 33 -0.69 -12.33 -39.23
CA LEU A 33 0.17 -13.52 -39.13
C LEU A 33 1.62 -13.11 -38.89
N LEU A 34 2.18 -13.50 -37.74
CA LEU A 34 3.55 -13.15 -37.34
C LEU A 34 4.63 -13.83 -38.19
N ASN A 35 4.31 -14.96 -38.83
CA ASN A 35 5.22 -15.65 -39.76
C ASN A 35 5.66 -14.77 -40.94
N THR A 36 4.85 -13.77 -41.29
CA THR A 36 5.15 -12.83 -42.38
C THR A 36 6.04 -11.66 -41.97
N LYS A 37 6.29 -11.46 -40.66
CA LYS A 37 6.97 -10.29 -40.09
C LYS A 37 8.21 -10.63 -39.27
N ALA A 38 8.96 -11.66 -39.67
CA ALA A 38 10.17 -12.11 -38.97
C ALA A 38 9.90 -12.35 -37.46
N PRO A 39 9.40 -13.53 -37.08
CA PRO A 39 8.83 -13.83 -35.75
C PRO A 39 9.69 -13.43 -34.55
N HIS A 40 11.03 -13.44 -34.70
CA HIS A 40 11.99 -13.05 -33.67
C HIS A 40 11.87 -11.58 -33.22
N PHE A 41 11.32 -10.69 -34.06
CA PHE A 41 11.04 -9.30 -33.66
C PHE A 41 9.72 -9.14 -32.88
N SER A 42 8.82 -10.12 -32.95
CA SER A 42 7.47 -10.04 -32.36
C SER A 42 7.30 -10.93 -31.12
N LEU A 43 8.05 -12.04 -31.06
CA LEU A 43 8.05 -13.03 -29.98
C LEU A 43 9.38 -12.96 -29.21
N ASN A 44 9.41 -12.16 -28.15
CA ASN A 44 10.54 -12.16 -27.22
C ASN A 44 10.58 -13.45 -26.39
N GLU A 45 11.66 -13.66 -25.65
CA GLU A 45 11.88 -14.86 -24.83
C GLU A 45 10.75 -15.12 -23.82
N ALA A 46 10.24 -14.07 -23.17
CA ALA A 46 9.12 -14.19 -22.23
C ALA A 46 7.83 -14.70 -22.91
N LYS A 47 7.48 -14.17 -24.09
CA LYS A 47 6.33 -14.64 -24.87
C LYS A 47 6.52 -16.07 -25.36
N LEU A 48 7.71 -16.41 -25.85
CA LEU A 48 8.02 -17.79 -26.27
C LEU A 48 7.89 -18.77 -25.10
N SER A 49 8.37 -18.38 -23.92
CA SER A 49 8.25 -19.17 -22.69
C SER A 49 6.78 -19.34 -22.28
N ALA A 50 5.97 -18.29 -22.34
CA ALA A 50 4.54 -18.35 -22.06
C ALA A 50 3.78 -19.28 -23.02
N ILE A 51 4.11 -19.24 -24.32
CA ILE A 51 3.54 -20.16 -25.32
C ILE A 51 3.97 -21.60 -25.01
N ALA A 52 5.25 -21.83 -24.73
CA ALA A 52 5.77 -23.15 -24.40
C ALA A 52 5.09 -23.74 -23.16
N ILE A 53 4.92 -22.94 -22.09
CA ILE A 53 4.23 -23.35 -20.86
C ILE A 53 2.76 -23.66 -21.15
N SER A 54 2.09 -22.85 -21.96
CA SER A 54 0.68 -23.07 -22.32
C SER A 54 0.48 -24.38 -23.08
N ILE A 55 1.37 -24.67 -24.04
CA ILE A 55 1.38 -25.95 -24.78
C ILE A 55 1.64 -27.12 -23.84
N PHE A 56 2.65 -26.98 -22.97
CA PHE A 56 2.99 -27.99 -21.98
C PHE A 56 1.81 -28.33 -21.08
N LEU A 57 1.17 -27.30 -20.49
CA LEU A 57 0.00 -27.48 -19.64
C LEU A 57 -1.17 -28.10 -20.42
N GLY A 58 -1.45 -27.63 -21.63
CA GLY A 58 -2.47 -28.21 -22.50
C GLY A 58 -2.23 -29.69 -22.82
N ALA A 59 -0.97 -30.08 -23.04
CA ALA A 59 -0.59 -31.47 -23.25
C ALA A 59 -0.78 -32.30 -21.97
N ILE A 60 -0.37 -31.78 -20.81
CA ILE A 60 -0.56 -32.44 -19.50
C ILE A 60 -2.05 -32.66 -19.19
N LEU A 61 -2.92 -31.71 -19.51
CA LEU A 61 -4.36 -31.86 -19.35
C LEU A 61 -4.94 -33.03 -20.17
N ARG A 62 -4.36 -33.31 -21.35
CA ARG A 62 -4.79 -34.36 -22.27
C ARG A 62 -4.16 -35.73 -21.98
N GLN A 63 -3.11 -35.79 -21.17
CA GLN A 63 -2.51 -37.05 -20.79
C GLN A 63 -3.43 -37.84 -19.86
N SER A 64 -3.54 -39.14 -20.11
CA SER A 64 -4.19 -40.07 -19.16
C SER A 64 -3.45 -40.02 -17.83
N SER A 65 -4.20 -39.95 -16.72
CA SER A 65 -3.60 -39.93 -15.41
C SER A 65 -2.79 -41.22 -15.18
N PHE A 66 -1.53 -41.05 -14.75
CA PHE A 66 -0.65 -42.19 -14.45
C PHE A 66 -1.15 -42.99 -13.24
N SER A 67 -1.88 -42.33 -12.32
CA SER A 67 -2.55 -42.92 -11.17
C SER A 67 -4.03 -42.52 -11.17
N LYS A 68 -4.87 -43.35 -10.54
CA LYS A 68 -6.29 -43.03 -10.30
C LYS A 68 -6.47 -41.99 -9.20
N ASP A 69 -5.53 -41.93 -8.25
CA ASP A 69 -5.69 -41.20 -7.00
C ASP A 69 -4.82 -39.94 -6.90
N ILE A 70 -3.76 -39.83 -7.73
CA ILE A 70 -2.80 -38.72 -7.66
C ILE A 70 -2.45 -38.24 -9.06
N LYS A 71 -2.55 -36.93 -9.29
CA LYS A 71 -2.16 -36.27 -10.54
C LYS A 71 -1.12 -35.17 -10.24
N PRO A 72 0.17 -35.51 -10.11
CA PRO A 72 1.19 -34.52 -9.78
C PRO A 72 1.49 -33.62 -10.98
N LEU A 73 1.61 -32.32 -10.75
CA LEU A 73 2.15 -31.35 -11.71
C LEU A 73 3.35 -30.67 -11.08
N PHE A 74 4.55 -31.03 -11.53
CA PHE A 74 5.80 -30.48 -11.01
C PHE A 74 6.36 -29.44 -11.98
N LEU A 75 6.53 -28.21 -11.50
CA LEU A 75 6.95 -27.05 -12.27
C LEU A 75 8.27 -26.53 -11.69
N ASP A 76 9.39 -27.00 -12.25
CA ASP A 76 10.73 -26.68 -11.76
C ASP A 76 11.34 -25.50 -12.51
N ASP A 77 11.62 -24.41 -11.79
CA ASP A 77 12.31 -23.21 -12.30
C ASP A 77 11.70 -22.57 -13.58
N ILE A 78 10.48 -22.97 -13.96
CA ILE A 78 9.82 -22.56 -15.21
C ILE A 78 9.52 -21.06 -15.27
N LEU A 79 9.57 -20.38 -14.12
CA LEU A 79 9.15 -18.99 -13.94
C LEU A 79 10.31 -18.00 -14.11
N ILE A 80 11.55 -18.47 -14.14
CA ILE A 80 12.72 -17.59 -14.09
C ILE A 80 12.88 -16.76 -15.37
N GLY A 81 12.63 -17.35 -16.53
CA GLY A 81 12.65 -16.66 -17.83
C GLY A 81 11.42 -15.79 -18.11
N LEU A 82 10.42 -15.77 -17.22
CA LEU A 82 9.26 -14.91 -17.33
C LEU A 82 9.46 -13.60 -16.56
N ASP A 83 8.92 -12.51 -17.10
CA ASP A 83 8.73 -11.28 -16.34
C ASP A 83 7.66 -11.47 -15.23
N ASN A 84 7.67 -10.57 -14.24
CA ASN A 84 6.76 -10.66 -13.10
C ASN A 84 5.27 -10.67 -13.51
N GLU A 85 4.91 -9.96 -14.57
CA GLU A 85 3.52 -9.93 -15.06
C GLU A 85 3.07 -11.33 -15.52
N ASN A 86 3.89 -12.00 -16.33
CA ASN A 86 3.59 -13.34 -16.81
C ASN A 86 3.70 -14.41 -15.72
N ARG A 87 4.60 -14.24 -14.73
CA ARG A 87 4.66 -15.11 -13.55
C ARG A 87 3.35 -15.07 -12.76
N LEU A 88 2.78 -13.88 -12.53
CA LEU A 88 1.49 -13.73 -11.85
C LEU A 88 0.32 -14.30 -12.66
N LYS A 89 0.33 -14.11 -13.99
CA LYS A 89 -0.68 -14.74 -14.87
C LYS A 89 -0.67 -16.26 -14.75
N LEU A 90 0.52 -16.88 -14.68
CA LEU A 90 0.61 -18.33 -14.49
C LEU A 90 0.01 -18.75 -13.14
N LEU A 91 0.30 -18.04 -12.04
CA LEU A 91 -0.30 -18.36 -10.74
C LEU A 91 -1.83 -18.26 -10.74
N ASN A 92 -2.38 -17.25 -11.43
CA ASN A 92 -3.83 -17.12 -11.57
C ASN A 92 -4.43 -18.24 -12.44
N LEU A 93 -3.73 -18.63 -13.51
CA LEU A 93 -4.13 -19.75 -14.37
C LEU A 93 -4.16 -21.07 -13.60
N LEU A 94 -3.14 -21.36 -12.77
CA LEU A 94 -3.08 -22.59 -11.98
C LEU A 94 -4.14 -22.64 -10.86
N GLN A 95 -4.53 -21.48 -10.32
CA GLN A 95 -5.59 -21.38 -9.29
C GLN A 95 -7.01 -21.38 -9.88
N GLU A 96 -7.13 -21.02 -11.15
CA GLU A 96 -8.41 -20.88 -11.86
C GLU A 96 -9.39 -20.00 -11.04
N LYS A 97 -8.90 -18.84 -10.56
CA LYS A 97 -9.62 -18.00 -9.57
C LYS A 97 -11.03 -17.62 -10.01
N ASP A 98 -11.19 -17.30 -11.29
CA ASP A 98 -12.44 -16.80 -11.89
C ASP A 98 -13.19 -17.88 -12.69
N VAL A 99 -12.83 -19.16 -12.50
CA VAL A 99 -13.44 -20.29 -13.22
C VAL A 99 -14.38 -21.06 -12.29
N PRO A 100 -15.63 -21.36 -12.71
CA PRO A 100 -16.54 -22.20 -11.95
C PRO A 100 -15.90 -23.56 -11.61
N VAL A 101 -16.16 -24.09 -10.41
CA VAL A 101 -15.55 -25.35 -9.92
C VAL A 101 -15.78 -26.53 -10.88
N ALA A 102 -16.90 -26.56 -11.58
CA ALA A 102 -17.21 -27.58 -12.58
C ALA A 102 -16.20 -27.58 -13.74
N ASP A 103 -15.75 -26.39 -14.15
CA ASP A 103 -14.91 -26.15 -15.34
C ASP A 103 -13.41 -26.08 -15.00
N LYS A 104 -13.04 -26.13 -13.71
CA LYS A 104 -11.66 -26.15 -13.27
C LYS A 104 -10.95 -27.41 -13.75
N VAL A 105 -9.94 -27.23 -14.61
CA VAL A 105 -9.17 -28.33 -15.21
C VAL A 105 -7.96 -28.74 -14.36
N PHE A 106 -7.53 -27.89 -13.43
CA PHE A 106 -6.41 -28.17 -12.53
C PHE A 106 -6.84 -28.63 -11.12
N LYS A 107 -8.14 -28.68 -10.82
CA LYS A 107 -8.66 -29.04 -9.48
C LYS A 107 -8.20 -30.39 -8.94
N ASP A 108 -7.95 -31.36 -9.83
CA ASP A 108 -7.54 -32.72 -9.46
C ASP A 108 -6.01 -32.87 -9.43
N PHE A 109 -5.26 -31.81 -9.72
CA PHE A 109 -3.80 -31.84 -9.71
C PHE A 109 -3.24 -31.48 -8.33
N GLN A 110 -2.21 -32.21 -7.91
CA GLN A 110 -1.31 -31.78 -6.85
C GLN A 110 -0.15 -31.02 -7.48
N ILE A 111 -0.15 -29.70 -7.33
CA ILE A 111 0.79 -28.82 -8.01
C ILE A 111 1.98 -28.51 -7.10
N PHE A 112 3.19 -28.66 -7.63
CA PHE A 112 4.45 -28.29 -7.00
C PHE A 112 5.14 -27.26 -7.88
N ILE A 113 5.60 -26.17 -7.26
CA ILE A 113 6.43 -25.15 -7.92
C ILE A 113 7.71 -25.04 -7.12
N THR A 114 8.84 -25.25 -7.77
CA THR A 114 10.17 -25.06 -7.19
C THR A 114 10.85 -23.86 -7.83
N THR A 115 11.58 -23.11 -7.01
CA THR A 115 12.36 -21.95 -7.47
C THR A 115 13.56 -21.70 -6.57
N TYR A 116 14.69 -21.27 -7.15
CA TYR A 116 15.79 -20.67 -6.38
C TYR A 116 15.65 -19.15 -6.17
N ASP A 117 14.71 -18.49 -6.85
CA ASP A 117 14.50 -17.04 -6.76
C ASP A 117 13.76 -16.68 -5.45
N ARG A 118 14.51 -16.15 -4.46
CA ARG A 118 13.95 -15.76 -3.16
C ARG A 118 12.89 -14.67 -3.29
N HIS A 119 13.07 -13.71 -4.19
CA HIS A 119 12.12 -12.63 -4.36
C HIS A 119 10.80 -13.19 -4.88
N TRP A 120 10.87 -14.04 -5.92
CA TRP A 120 9.68 -14.68 -6.47
C TRP A 120 8.97 -15.58 -5.45
N TYR A 121 9.71 -16.33 -4.64
CA TYR A 121 9.13 -17.14 -3.56
C TYR A 121 8.29 -16.31 -2.58
N GLU A 122 8.76 -15.12 -2.16
CA GLU A 122 7.98 -14.24 -1.28
C GLU A 122 6.78 -13.61 -2.00
N VAL A 123 6.93 -13.22 -3.28
CA VAL A 123 5.81 -12.71 -4.09
C VAL A 123 4.73 -13.79 -4.26
N ALA A 124 5.11 -15.05 -4.47
CA ALA A 124 4.20 -16.17 -4.62
C ALA A 124 3.38 -16.42 -3.34
N LYS A 125 3.98 -16.29 -2.14
CA LYS A 125 3.25 -16.40 -0.85
C LYS A 125 2.07 -15.44 -0.75
N LEU A 126 2.27 -14.20 -1.17
CA LEU A 126 1.21 -13.19 -1.16
C LEU A 126 0.06 -13.54 -2.12
N ASN A 127 0.34 -14.30 -3.18
CA ASN A 127 -0.61 -14.64 -4.24
C ASN A 127 -1.22 -16.05 -4.12
N LEU A 128 -0.73 -16.86 -3.17
CA LEU A 128 -1.09 -18.26 -2.95
C LEU A 128 -1.31 -18.54 -1.44
N PRO A 129 -2.24 -17.87 -0.76
CA PRO A 129 -2.38 -17.94 0.70
C PRO A 129 -2.70 -19.36 1.22
N ASN A 130 -3.28 -20.22 0.38
CA ASN A 130 -3.65 -21.59 0.74
C ASN A 130 -2.56 -22.63 0.42
N TRP A 131 -1.41 -22.21 -0.11
CA TRP A 131 -0.34 -23.13 -0.48
C TRP A 131 0.60 -23.40 0.68
N LYS A 132 1.16 -24.61 0.71
CA LYS A 132 2.25 -24.94 1.63
C LYS A 132 3.56 -24.49 1.02
N PHE A 133 4.23 -23.55 1.69
CA PHE A 133 5.56 -23.13 1.32
C PHE A 133 6.59 -23.97 2.07
N ILE A 134 7.65 -24.39 1.39
CA ILE A 134 8.72 -25.20 1.98
C ILE A 134 10.04 -24.64 1.47
N GLU A 135 10.98 -24.43 2.38
CA GLU A 135 12.35 -24.08 2.05
C GLU A 135 13.22 -25.31 2.32
N PHE A 136 14.19 -25.57 1.45
CA PHE A 136 15.20 -26.57 1.69
C PHE A 136 16.56 -26.03 1.24
N TYR A 137 17.61 -26.48 1.90
CA TYR A 137 18.97 -25.99 1.70
C TYR A 137 19.90 -27.16 1.39
N LYS A 138 21.04 -26.86 0.78
CA LYS A 138 22.12 -27.84 0.65
C LYS A 138 22.72 -28.08 2.03
N GLY A 139 22.38 -29.22 2.64
CA GLY A 139 22.98 -29.70 3.87
C GLY A 139 24.24 -30.50 3.64
N SER A 140 24.87 -30.93 4.74
CA SER A 140 26.12 -31.70 4.70
C SER A 140 25.95 -33.10 4.12
N ASN A 141 24.76 -33.69 4.27
CA ASN A 141 24.45 -35.07 3.84
C ASN A 141 23.34 -35.13 2.77
N GLY A 142 23.06 -34.02 2.09
CA GLY A 142 21.97 -33.91 1.12
C GLY A 142 21.04 -32.73 1.39
N PRO A 143 19.91 -32.61 0.68
CA PRO A 143 18.96 -31.53 0.90
C PRO A 143 18.32 -31.62 2.29
N GLU A 144 18.38 -30.52 3.03
CA GLU A 144 17.78 -30.38 4.37
C GLU A 144 16.55 -29.49 4.28
N ILE A 145 15.39 -30.01 4.67
CA ILE A 145 14.14 -29.26 4.68
C ILE A 145 14.10 -28.36 5.91
N PHE A 146 13.91 -27.07 5.68
CA PHE A 146 13.63 -26.11 6.72
C PHE A 146 12.16 -26.22 7.14
N HIS A 147 11.88 -27.16 8.05
CA HIS A 147 10.55 -27.42 8.59
C HIS A 147 10.00 -26.26 9.44
N ASN A 148 10.84 -25.31 9.82
CA ASN A 148 10.57 -24.35 10.88
C ASN A 148 10.10 -22.99 10.33
N GLN A 149 8.92 -22.96 9.71
CA GLN A 149 8.25 -21.71 9.29
C GLN A 149 7.68 -20.93 10.48
N LYS A 150 8.46 -20.81 11.56
CA LYS A 150 8.10 -19.94 12.67
C LYS A 150 7.98 -18.49 12.17
N THR A 151 6.89 -17.86 12.54
CA THR A 151 6.71 -16.40 12.51
C THR A 151 7.85 -15.72 13.29
N ASN A 152 8.07 -14.41 13.08
CA ASN A 152 9.14 -13.74 13.82
C ASN A 152 8.88 -13.77 15.33
N ILE A 153 7.62 -13.69 15.77
CA ILE A 153 7.27 -13.84 17.18
C ILE A 153 7.59 -15.23 17.74
N GLU A 154 7.35 -16.32 16.99
CA GLU A 154 7.69 -17.68 17.42
C GLU A 154 9.20 -17.92 17.43
N LYS A 155 9.93 -17.33 16.46
CA LYS A 155 11.40 -17.33 16.46
C LYS A 155 11.94 -16.60 17.68
N ALA A 156 11.41 -15.42 17.98
CA ALA A 156 11.78 -14.65 19.17
C ALA A 156 11.60 -15.48 20.45
N LYS A 157 10.42 -16.11 20.64
CA LYS A 157 10.17 -16.98 21.80
C LYS A 157 11.14 -18.16 21.87
N SER A 158 11.48 -18.75 20.73
CA SER A 158 12.43 -19.88 20.67
C SER A 158 13.84 -19.46 21.10
N TYR A 159 14.34 -18.34 20.58
CA TYR A 159 15.64 -17.80 20.95
C TYR A 159 15.70 -17.34 22.40
N PHE A 160 14.62 -16.71 22.89
CA PHE A 160 14.48 -16.34 24.29
C PHE A 160 14.61 -17.56 25.22
N ASN A 161 13.91 -18.65 24.92
CA ASN A 161 13.97 -19.89 25.69
C ASN A 161 15.33 -20.59 25.58
N ALA A 162 16.07 -20.35 24.50
CA ALA A 162 17.43 -20.84 24.29
C ALA A 162 18.50 -19.90 24.88
N PHE A 163 18.11 -18.83 25.59
CA PHE A 163 18.99 -17.79 26.13
C PHE A 163 19.80 -17.01 25.07
N ASP A 164 19.43 -17.12 23.79
CA ASP A 164 19.97 -16.29 22.71
C ASP A 164 19.18 -14.98 22.63
N PHE A 165 19.45 -14.10 23.60
CA PHE A 165 18.77 -12.83 23.75
C PHE A 165 18.97 -11.88 22.55
N PRO A 166 20.18 -11.76 21.94
CA PRO A 166 20.36 -10.95 20.74
C PRO A 166 19.50 -11.42 19.56
N ALA A 167 19.46 -12.74 19.28
CA ALA A 167 18.62 -13.26 18.20
C ALA A 167 17.12 -13.07 18.51
N SER A 168 16.72 -13.19 19.77
CA SER A 168 15.35 -12.91 20.21
C SER A 168 14.95 -11.45 19.94
N ALA A 169 15.78 -10.50 20.37
CA ALA A 169 15.58 -9.06 20.13
C ALA A 169 15.45 -8.73 18.65
N ASN A 170 16.31 -9.31 17.80
CA ASN A 170 16.25 -9.12 16.35
C ASN A 170 14.96 -9.67 15.72
N CYS A 171 14.46 -10.79 16.21
CA CYS A 171 13.17 -11.32 15.76
C CYS A 171 12.01 -10.43 16.23
N LEU A 172 12.03 -9.92 17.46
CA LEU A 172 11.02 -8.97 17.95
C LEU A 172 11.01 -7.66 17.16
N ARG A 173 12.18 -7.14 16.80
CA ARG A 173 12.28 -5.98 15.90
C ARG A 173 11.54 -6.21 14.59
N LYS A 174 11.83 -7.33 13.92
CA LYS A 174 11.20 -7.69 12.64
C LYS A 174 9.69 -7.84 12.78
N GLU A 175 9.23 -8.43 13.88
CA GLU A 175 7.81 -8.52 14.18
C GLU A 175 7.17 -7.13 14.38
N CYS A 176 7.83 -6.23 15.12
CA CYS A 176 7.39 -4.85 15.30
C CYS A 176 7.20 -4.12 13.96
N GLU A 177 8.22 -4.18 13.09
CA GLU A 177 8.18 -3.58 11.75
C GLU A 177 7.05 -4.20 10.91
N ASN A 178 6.86 -5.51 10.98
CA ASN A 178 5.78 -6.21 10.28
C ASN A 178 4.40 -5.76 10.74
N ILE A 179 4.17 -5.64 12.06
CA ILE A 179 2.88 -5.24 12.62
C ILE A 179 2.56 -3.79 12.25
N LEU A 180 3.54 -2.87 12.37
CA LEU A 180 3.35 -1.48 11.98
C LEU A 180 3.01 -1.35 10.49
N LYS A 181 3.71 -2.08 9.62
CA LYS A 181 3.44 -2.10 8.17
C LYS A 181 2.08 -2.69 7.81
N ALA A 182 1.63 -3.70 8.57
CA ALA A 182 0.34 -4.35 8.33
C ALA A 182 -0.84 -3.50 8.82
N LYS A 183 -0.66 -2.73 9.90
CA LYS A 183 -1.73 -1.91 10.48
C LYS A 183 -1.83 -0.52 9.84
N LEU A 184 -0.72 0.17 9.62
CA LEU A 184 -0.72 1.53 9.07
C LEU A 184 -1.11 1.55 7.60
N LEU A 185 -1.72 2.66 7.17
CA LEU A 185 -2.01 2.88 5.75
C LEU A 185 -0.72 2.98 4.94
N GLU A 186 -0.78 2.61 3.66
CA GLU A 186 0.39 2.60 2.75
C GLU A 186 1.12 3.95 2.71
N THR A 187 0.39 5.06 2.79
CA THR A 187 0.97 6.41 2.83
C THR A 187 1.89 6.65 4.03
N TYR A 188 1.76 5.84 5.10
CA TYR A 188 2.60 5.87 6.30
C TYR A 188 3.65 4.74 6.32
N THR A 189 3.66 3.83 5.35
CA THR A 189 4.62 2.70 5.32
C THR A 189 5.61 2.78 4.17
N VAL A 190 5.54 3.86 3.39
CA VAL A 190 6.38 4.10 2.21
C VAL A 190 7.24 5.36 2.40
N GLU A 191 8.50 5.32 1.97
CA GLU A 191 9.35 6.52 1.85
C GLU A 191 9.68 6.80 0.38
N LYS A 192 9.71 8.09 0.02
CA LYS A 192 10.30 8.54 -1.24
C LYS A 192 11.83 8.49 -1.10
N GLY A 193 12.45 7.54 -1.77
CA GLY A 193 13.90 7.43 -1.89
C GLY A 193 14.47 8.29 -3.03
N ILE A 194 15.78 8.20 -3.19
CA ILE A 194 16.53 8.93 -4.23
C ILE A 194 16.12 8.42 -5.62
N LYS A 195 15.99 9.32 -6.60
CA LYS A 195 15.63 9.02 -8.00
C LYS A 195 14.27 8.33 -8.19
N GLY A 196 13.30 8.60 -7.31
CA GLY A 196 11.94 8.07 -7.43
C GLY A 196 11.78 6.60 -7.03
N LEU A 197 12.81 5.99 -6.42
CA LEU A 197 12.71 4.66 -5.82
C LEU A 197 11.94 4.74 -4.49
N VAL A 198 11.04 3.80 -4.26
CA VAL A 198 10.38 3.64 -2.95
C VAL A 198 11.32 2.87 -2.02
N LYS A 199 11.56 3.43 -0.82
CA LYS A 199 12.29 2.75 0.25
C LYS A 199 11.30 2.35 1.36
N SER A 200 11.55 1.21 2.00
CA SER A 200 10.89 0.91 3.27
C SER A 200 11.46 1.83 4.35
N PRO A 201 10.60 2.54 5.13
CA PRO A 201 11.03 3.27 6.31
C PRO A 201 11.69 2.35 7.32
N ASP A 202 12.57 2.94 8.13
CA ASP A 202 13.13 2.27 9.30
C ASP A 202 12.11 2.19 10.45
N LEU A 203 12.46 1.44 11.50
CA LEU A 203 11.58 1.22 12.65
C LEU A 203 11.25 2.54 13.38
N GLU A 204 12.21 3.46 13.50
CA GLU A 204 11.98 4.74 14.15
C GLU A 204 10.90 5.55 13.42
N THR A 205 11.03 5.62 12.10
CA THR A 205 10.09 6.32 11.23
C THR A 205 8.72 5.67 11.31
N LEU A 206 8.63 4.34 11.32
CA LEU A 206 7.35 3.64 11.47
C LEU A 206 6.67 3.94 12.83
N ILE A 207 7.43 3.99 13.93
CA ILE A 207 6.89 4.34 15.26
C ILE A 207 6.41 5.79 15.29
N ASN A 208 7.19 6.72 14.72
CA ASN A 208 6.79 8.13 14.63
C ASN A 208 5.54 8.31 13.78
N ARG A 209 5.45 7.60 12.65
CA ARG A 209 4.28 7.63 11.76
C ARG A 209 3.03 7.04 12.39
N LEU A 210 3.17 6.07 13.30
CA LEU A 210 2.05 5.64 14.14
C LEU A 210 1.51 6.82 14.96
N LYS A 211 2.39 7.58 15.62
CA LYS A 211 1.98 8.76 16.38
C LYS A 211 1.36 9.83 15.48
N GLU A 212 2.00 10.17 14.38
CA GLU A 212 1.51 11.16 13.40
C GLU A 212 0.14 10.77 12.84
N TYR A 213 -0.11 9.48 12.59
CA TYR A 213 -1.42 9.00 12.11
C TYR A 213 -2.56 9.42 13.04
N TYR A 214 -2.37 9.27 14.36
CA TYR A 214 -3.37 9.69 15.35
C TYR A 214 -3.50 11.22 15.40
N GLU A 215 -2.37 11.94 15.39
CA GLU A 215 -2.35 13.41 15.47
C GLU A 215 -3.02 14.07 14.25
N HIS A 216 -2.76 13.56 13.04
CA HIS A 216 -3.43 14.02 11.81
C HIS A 216 -4.95 13.83 11.85
N LEU A 217 -5.44 12.87 12.63
CA LEU A 217 -6.87 12.62 12.83
C LEU A 217 -7.41 13.33 14.07
N SER A 218 -6.60 14.13 14.76
CA SER A 218 -6.94 14.78 16.04
C SER A 218 -7.41 13.80 17.12
N ILE A 219 -6.86 12.59 17.11
CA ILE A 219 -7.05 11.59 18.15
C ILE A 219 -5.78 11.53 18.98
N GLN A 220 -5.93 11.36 20.30
CA GLN A 220 -4.78 11.18 21.17
C GLN A 220 -4.06 9.87 20.83
N PRO A 221 -2.75 9.91 20.51
CA PRO A 221 -1.98 8.70 20.26
C PRO A 221 -1.86 7.85 21.53
N PRO A 222 -1.63 6.54 21.41
CA PRO A 222 -1.35 5.67 22.55
C PRO A 222 0.08 5.94 23.07
N ASN A 223 0.25 7.08 23.77
CA ASN A 223 1.55 7.63 24.14
C ASN A 223 2.43 6.65 24.91
N ASP A 224 1.86 5.89 25.86
CA ASP A 224 2.62 4.91 26.66
C ASP A 224 3.19 3.79 25.77
N LEU A 225 2.41 3.32 24.80
CA LEU A 225 2.84 2.33 23.83
C LEU A 225 3.93 2.89 22.92
N VAL A 226 3.72 4.09 22.36
CA VAL A 226 4.70 4.76 21.49
C VAL A 226 6.02 4.98 22.23
N GLN A 227 5.96 5.44 23.48
CA GLN A 227 7.13 5.64 24.33
C GLN A 227 7.85 4.32 24.62
N SER A 228 7.10 3.25 24.93
CA SER A 228 7.66 1.91 25.14
C SER A 228 8.35 1.39 23.88
N LEU A 229 7.72 1.56 22.71
CA LEU A 229 8.31 1.19 21.42
C LEU A 229 9.61 1.96 21.14
N GLN A 230 9.64 3.28 21.37
CA GLN A 230 10.85 4.09 21.20
C GLN A 230 11.96 3.68 22.19
N ASN A 231 11.59 3.35 23.42
CA ASN A 231 12.54 2.86 24.43
C ASN A 231 13.18 1.55 23.99
N TYR A 232 12.39 0.51 23.71
CA TYR A 232 12.92 -0.80 23.29
C TYR A 232 13.59 -0.77 21.93
N LYS A 233 13.17 0.11 21.02
CA LYS A 233 13.93 0.39 19.80
C LYS A 233 15.37 0.79 20.15
N SER A 234 15.54 1.71 21.09
CA SER A 234 16.84 2.31 21.40
C SER A 234 17.73 1.39 22.24
N ILE A 235 17.17 0.72 23.26
CA ILE A 235 17.96 -0.08 24.21
C ILE A 235 18.11 -1.55 23.79
N LEU A 236 17.28 -2.05 22.87
CA LEU A 236 17.22 -3.47 22.55
C LEU A 236 17.28 -3.73 21.03
N PHE A 237 16.35 -3.19 20.25
CA PHE A 237 16.23 -3.57 18.84
C PHE A 237 17.32 -2.99 17.94
N ASN A 238 17.72 -1.74 18.14
CA ASN A 238 18.81 -1.13 17.37
C ASN A 238 20.16 -1.76 17.76
N PRO A 239 20.56 -1.81 19.06
CA PRO A 239 21.83 -2.39 19.45
C PRO A 239 22.04 -3.81 18.93
N MET A 240 21.04 -4.69 19.09
CA MET A 240 21.18 -6.10 18.71
C MET A 240 21.14 -6.33 17.19
N SER A 241 20.65 -5.37 16.42
CA SER A 241 20.65 -5.42 14.94
C SER A 241 21.90 -4.80 14.33
N HIS A 242 22.65 -4.00 15.08
CA HIS A 242 23.93 -3.43 14.67
C HIS A 242 25.08 -4.25 15.28
N SER A 243 26.28 -4.10 14.74
CA SER A 243 27.48 -4.71 15.34
C SER A 243 27.86 -3.93 16.60
N ASP A 244 27.10 -4.14 17.68
CA ASP A 244 27.31 -3.55 19.00
C ASP A 244 27.77 -4.63 19.98
N LEU A 245 28.95 -4.43 20.57
CA LEU A 245 29.60 -5.37 21.49
C LEU A 245 29.40 -4.99 22.97
N GLU A 246 28.93 -3.77 23.24
CA GLU A 246 28.99 -3.17 24.58
C GLU A 246 27.61 -3.07 25.24
N SER A 247 26.54 -2.97 24.44
CA SER A 247 25.19 -2.81 24.99
C SER A 247 24.74 -4.05 25.80
N PRO A 248 24.41 -3.89 27.09
CA PRO A 248 23.95 -5.00 27.91
C PRO A 248 22.55 -5.43 27.48
N ILE A 249 22.27 -6.74 27.56
CA ILE A 249 20.94 -7.29 27.30
C ILE A 249 20.38 -7.95 28.55
N TYR A 250 19.28 -7.39 29.06
CA TYR A 250 18.60 -7.90 30.24
C TYR A 250 17.37 -8.70 29.83
N LYS A 251 17.21 -9.89 30.43
CA LYS A 251 16.06 -10.77 30.19
C LYS A 251 14.72 -10.06 30.43
N ASN A 252 14.63 -9.26 31.49
CA ASN A 252 13.42 -8.53 31.84
C ASN A 252 13.02 -7.49 30.76
N ASP A 253 13.99 -6.83 30.13
CA ASP A 253 13.71 -5.89 29.05
C ASP A 253 13.14 -6.61 27.82
N LEU A 254 13.61 -7.82 27.54
CA LEU A 254 13.02 -8.68 26.50
C LEU A 254 11.60 -9.10 26.84
N GLU A 255 11.32 -9.51 28.09
CA GLU A 255 9.97 -9.88 28.54
C GLU A 255 8.99 -8.70 28.40
N LEU A 256 9.43 -7.49 28.76
CA LEU A 256 8.63 -6.29 28.58
C LEU A 256 8.48 -5.93 27.10
N ALA A 257 9.52 -6.11 26.28
CA ALA A 257 9.41 -5.92 24.84
C ALA A 257 8.40 -6.89 24.19
N PHE A 258 8.35 -8.16 24.62
CA PHE A 258 7.30 -9.10 24.20
C PHE A 258 5.90 -8.56 24.50
N LYS A 259 5.71 -8.03 25.73
CA LYS A 259 4.44 -7.41 26.11
C LYS A 259 4.11 -6.20 25.24
N THR A 260 5.07 -5.31 24.99
CA THR A 260 4.88 -4.14 24.13
C THR A 260 4.49 -4.54 22.70
N ILE A 261 5.05 -5.62 22.14
CA ILE A 261 4.67 -6.14 20.83
C ILE A 261 3.25 -6.74 20.84
N ASP A 262 2.85 -7.42 21.92
CA ASP A 262 1.49 -7.91 22.10
C ASP A 262 0.47 -6.76 22.22
N ASP A 263 0.82 -5.70 22.97
CA ASP A 263 0.01 -4.48 23.09
C ASP A 263 -0.13 -3.78 21.72
N LEU A 264 0.98 -3.68 20.96
CA LEU A 264 0.98 -3.16 19.59
C LEU A 264 0.10 -4.00 18.67
N GLN A 265 0.13 -5.34 18.77
CA GLN A 265 -0.72 -6.21 17.97
C GLN A 265 -2.22 -5.98 18.26
N LYS A 266 -2.56 -5.68 19.51
CA LYS A 266 -3.95 -5.49 19.97
C LYS A 266 -4.54 -4.12 19.66
N ILE A 267 -3.73 -3.13 19.26
CA ILE A 267 -4.30 -1.81 18.97
C ILE A 267 -5.29 -1.86 17.82
N VAL A 268 -6.38 -1.11 18.00
CA VAL A 268 -7.34 -0.79 16.94
C VAL A 268 -7.05 0.64 16.50
N LEU A 269 -6.60 0.77 15.25
CA LEU A 269 -6.34 2.09 14.67
C LEU A 269 -7.66 2.80 14.35
N PRO A 270 -7.70 4.14 14.44
CA PRO A 270 -8.80 4.92 13.89
C PRO A 270 -9.05 4.59 12.42
N ILE A 271 -10.31 4.40 12.04
CA ILE A 271 -10.73 4.23 10.66
C ILE A 271 -11.09 5.60 10.11
N ARG A 272 -10.65 5.93 8.89
CA ARG A 272 -10.90 7.23 8.27
C ARG A 272 -11.53 7.10 6.89
N LYS A 273 -12.49 7.99 6.59
CA LYS A 273 -13.13 8.13 5.28
C LYS A 273 -13.04 9.59 4.83
N VAL A 274 -12.56 9.83 3.62
CA VAL A 274 -12.50 11.20 3.05
C VAL A 274 -13.92 11.76 2.92
N ILE A 275 -14.12 12.98 3.39
CA ILE A 275 -15.38 13.72 3.25
C ILE A 275 -15.20 15.05 2.48
N ILE A 276 -13.99 15.62 2.53
CA ILE A 276 -13.62 16.79 1.74
C ILE A 276 -12.25 16.49 1.16
N GLU A 277 -12.14 16.51 -0.16
CA GLU A 277 -10.90 16.21 -0.86
C GLU A 277 -9.95 17.41 -0.84
N LYS A 278 -8.64 17.13 -0.77
CA LYS A 278 -7.60 18.12 -1.00
C LYS A 278 -7.84 18.86 -2.32
N ASP A 279 -7.47 20.13 -2.36
CA ASP A 279 -7.58 21.03 -3.50
C ASP A 279 -9.03 21.42 -3.88
N SER A 280 -10.04 20.99 -3.10
CA SER A 280 -11.42 21.48 -3.23
C SER A 280 -11.48 22.99 -2.98
N LEU A 281 -12.26 23.71 -3.80
CA LEU A 281 -12.41 25.16 -3.74
C LEU A 281 -13.75 25.54 -3.07
N PHE A 282 -13.71 26.16 -1.90
CA PHE A 282 -14.89 26.67 -1.21
C PHE A 282 -14.98 28.20 -1.32
N ASN A 283 -16.21 28.71 -1.36
CA ASN A 283 -16.48 30.12 -1.23
C ASN A 283 -16.98 30.41 0.18
N LEU A 284 -16.39 31.40 0.83
CA LEU A 284 -16.83 31.93 2.12
C LEU A 284 -17.58 33.24 1.89
N GLU A 285 -18.81 33.35 2.39
CA GLU A 285 -19.57 34.59 2.36
C GLU A 285 -20.08 34.96 3.75
N LEU A 286 -19.68 36.14 4.23
CA LEU A 286 -20.10 36.70 5.51
C LEU A 286 -20.72 38.08 5.29
N PRO A 287 -22.03 38.16 4.97
CA PRO A 287 -22.70 39.41 4.62
C PRO A 287 -22.70 40.45 5.76
N THR A 288 -22.77 40.00 7.01
CA THR A 288 -22.75 40.86 8.22
C THR A 288 -21.53 41.77 8.27
N ILE A 289 -20.39 41.30 7.74
CA ILE A 289 -19.14 42.04 7.67
C ILE A 289 -18.71 42.41 6.25
N ASN A 290 -19.57 42.28 5.22
CA ASN A 290 -19.23 42.50 3.80
C ASN A 290 -17.91 41.81 3.42
N TYR A 291 -17.78 40.53 3.79
CA TYR A 291 -16.57 39.77 3.56
C TYR A 291 -16.87 38.57 2.66
N THR A 292 -16.04 38.37 1.65
CA THR A 292 -16.04 37.18 0.80
C THR A 292 -14.63 36.64 0.62
N ALA A 293 -14.48 35.33 0.44
CA ALA A 293 -13.19 34.72 0.16
C ALA A 293 -13.31 33.43 -0.65
N GLU A 294 -12.29 33.16 -1.48
CA GLU A 294 -12.06 31.84 -2.05
C GLU A 294 -11.01 31.11 -1.21
N ILE A 295 -11.33 29.89 -0.77
CA ILE A 295 -10.41 29.04 -0.01
C ILE A 295 -10.17 27.72 -0.73
N VAL A 296 -8.96 27.17 -0.61
CA VAL A 296 -8.57 25.88 -1.18
C VAL A 296 -8.18 24.94 -0.05
N ILE A 297 -8.77 23.75 -0.02
CA ILE A 297 -8.48 22.73 1.00
C ILE A 297 -7.03 22.24 0.85
N ALA A 298 -6.26 22.36 1.93
CA ALA A 298 -4.83 22.09 1.95
C ALA A 298 -4.52 20.59 2.05
N LYS A 299 -5.37 19.84 2.75
CA LYS A 299 -5.29 18.39 2.96
C LYS A 299 -6.70 17.81 3.04
N ASP A 300 -6.86 16.55 2.66
CA ASP A 300 -8.15 15.85 2.83
C ASP A 300 -8.65 15.98 4.27
N ALA A 301 -9.94 16.27 4.43
CA ALA A 301 -10.63 16.13 5.69
C ALA A 301 -11.37 14.78 5.74
N TYR A 302 -11.35 14.14 6.90
CA TYR A 302 -11.84 12.80 7.10
C TYR A 302 -12.94 12.75 8.16
N LEU A 303 -13.97 11.94 7.92
CA LEU A 303 -14.75 11.34 8.99
C LEU A 303 -13.90 10.23 9.62
N VAL A 304 -13.75 10.30 10.94
CA VAL A 304 -12.91 9.38 11.71
C VAL A 304 -13.78 8.60 12.67
N GLU A 305 -13.66 7.29 12.66
CA GLU A 305 -14.31 6.39 13.60
C GLU A 305 -13.26 5.70 14.47
N HIS A 306 -13.36 5.90 15.78
CA HIS A 306 -12.45 5.28 16.75
C HIS A 306 -13.19 4.99 18.06
N ASN A 307 -13.09 3.76 18.56
CA ASN A 307 -13.76 3.33 19.79
C ASN A 307 -15.26 3.68 19.81
N SER A 308 -15.96 3.41 18.71
CA SER A 308 -17.39 3.70 18.51
C SER A 308 -17.76 5.20 18.54
N THR A 309 -16.78 6.10 18.50
CA THR A 309 -16.97 7.54 18.41
C THR A 309 -16.65 8.03 17.01
N LYS A 310 -17.55 8.83 16.43
CA LYS A 310 -17.32 9.52 15.15
C LYS A 310 -16.84 10.96 15.43
N SER A 311 -15.74 11.36 14.81
CA SER A 311 -15.20 12.72 14.83
C SER A 311 -14.79 13.16 13.42
N ILE A 312 -14.42 14.43 13.27
CA ILE A 312 -13.93 14.98 12.00
C ILE A 312 -12.47 15.38 12.20
N SER A 313 -11.60 15.03 11.26
CA SER A 313 -10.22 15.51 11.27
C SER A 313 -10.17 17.02 11.05
N PRO A 314 -9.06 17.71 11.38
CA PRO A 314 -8.93 19.13 11.12
C PRO A 314 -9.19 19.47 9.65
N ILE A 315 -9.99 20.53 9.43
CA ILE A 315 -10.16 21.12 8.11
C ILE A 315 -9.09 22.19 7.97
N GLU A 316 -8.10 21.90 7.14
CA GLU A 316 -6.97 22.76 6.85
C GLU A 316 -7.10 23.34 5.44
N PHE A 317 -6.92 24.65 5.29
CA PHE A 317 -7.11 25.34 4.01
C PHE A 317 -6.22 26.57 3.85
N PHE A 318 -6.10 27.02 2.62
CA PHE A 318 -5.43 28.26 2.22
C PHE A 318 -6.46 29.29 1.76
N PHE A 319 -6.30 30.55 2.13
CA PHE A 319 -7.02 31.65 1.49
C PHE A 319 -6.35 31.98 0.16
N LYS A 320 -7.09 31.80 -0.94
CA LYS A 320 -6.63 32.12 -2.28
C LYS A 320 -6.84 33.61 -2.57
N THR A 321 -8.03 34.11 -2.27
CA THR A 321 -8.41 35.52 -2.36
C THR A 321 -9.37 35.86 -1.22
N TRP A 322 -9.45 37.15 -0.88
CA TRP A 322 -10.50 37.66 0.00
C TRP A 322 -10.80 39.12 -0.30
N THR A 323 -12.03 39.52 -0.08
CA THR A 323 -12.52 40.88 -0.28
C THR A 323 -13.27 41.32 0.97
N ARG A 324 -13.00 42.53 1.44
CA ARG A 324 -13.74 43.18 2.53
C ARG A 324 -14.19 44.56 2.06
N GLU A 325 -15.49 44.84 2.18
CA GLU A 325 -16.07 46.16 1.79
C GLU A 325 -15.67 46.58 0.36
N GLY A 326 -15.56 45.62 -0.56
CA GLY A 326 -15.16 45.84 -1.96
C GLY A 326 -13.65 45.95 -2.21
N ILE A 327 -12.82 45.85 -1.16
CA ILE A 327 -11.35 45.92 -1.27
C ILE A 327 -10.76 44.51 -1.24
N GLU A 328 -10.11 44.11 -2.33
CA GLU A 328 -9.41 42.83 -2.46
C GLU A 328 -8.12 42.82 -1.62
N PHE A 329 -7.82 41.68 -0.99
CA PHE A 329 -6.69 41.49 -0.06
C PHE A 329 -6.66 42.55 1.04
N ALA A 330 -7.84 42.92 1.57
CA ALA A 330 -7.98 43.93 2.60
C ALA A 330 -7.24 43.57 3.90
N VAL A 331 -6.75 44.60 4.60
CA VAL A 331 -6.30 44.51 5.99
C VAL A 331 -7.50 44.27 6.92
N PRO A 332 -7.29 43.65 8.10
CA PRO A 332 -8.39 43.23 8.97
C PRO A 332 -9.10 44.36 9.73
N THR A 333 -8.63 45.61 9.65
CA THR A 333 -9.15 46.79 10.37
C THR A 333 -9.35 48.02 9.47
N GLY A 334 -10.20 48.96 9.88
CA GLY A 334 -10.55 50.17 9.14
C GLY A 334 -11.76 50.00 8.21
N SER A 335 -12.59 51.04 8.08
CA SER A 335 -13.78 51.07 7.20
C SER A 335 -13.85 52.40 6.43
N PRO A 336 -13.58 52.40 5.09
CA PRO A 336 -13.15 51.26 4.30
C PRO A 336 -11.72 50.81 4.65
N PRO A 337 -11.40 49.51 4.53
CA PRO A 337 -10.06 49.00 4.82
C PRO A 337 -9.08 49.32 3.70
N ASN A 338 -7.79 49.39 4.03
CA ASN A 338 -6.73 49.44 3.02
C ASN A 338 -6.43 48.06 2.44
N ALA A 339 -5.95 48.00 1.19
CA ALA A 339 -5.44 46.76 0.62
C ALA A 339 -4.02 46.46 1.16
N LEU A 340 -3.68 45.18 1.35
CA LEU A 340 -2.32 44.78 1.69
C LEU A 340 -1.33 45.14 0.58
N THR A 341 -0.08 45.40 0.96
CA THR A 341 1.00 45.62 -0.01
C THR A 341 1.39 44.32 -0.71
N ASN A 342 2.01 44.39 -1.90
CA ASN A 342 2.38 43.19 -2.67
C ASN A 342 3.30 42.23 -1.89
N ASN A 343 4.24 42.76 -1.09
CA ASN A 343 5.11 41.93 -0.26
C ASN A 343 4.33 41.24 0.85
N ASP A 344 3.43 41.96 1.53
CA ASP A 344 2.59 41.38 2.60
C ASP A 344 1.60 40.35 2.06
N ARG A 345 1.09 40.54 0.83
CA ARG A 345 0.24 39.55 0.14
C ARG A 345 1.00 38.26 -0.11
N LEU A 346 2.21 38.34 -0.68
CA LEU A 346 3.06 37.18 -0.96
C LEU A 346 3.41 36.42 0.32
N GLU A 347 3.78 37.12 1.39
CA GLU A 347 4.06 36.49 2.69
C GLU A 347 2.82 35.82 3.27
N LYS A 348 1.66 36.48 3.24
CA LYS A 348 0.41 35.85 3.70
C LYS A 348 0.02 34.63 2.88
N ILE A 349 0.16 34.67 1.55
CA ILE A 349 -0.14 33.52 0.69
C ILE A 349 0.86 32.37 0.92
N LYS A 350 2.14 32.69 1.17
CA LYS A 350 3.20 31.68 1.40
C LYS A 350 3.16 31.02 2.79
N THR A 351 2.62 31.68 3.81
CA THR A 351 2.79 31.24 5.22
C THR A 351 1.58 30.55 5.86
N SER A 352 0.48 30.32 5.14
CA SER A 352 -0.81 30.25 5.84
C SER A 352 -1.71 29.06 5.54
N ILE A 353 -1.31 27.88 6.01
CA ILE A 353 -2.31 26.88 6.38
C ILE A 353 -3.14 27.47 7.53
N PHE A 354 -4.46 27.48 7.36
CA PHE A 354 -5.45 27.85 8.37
C PHE A 354 -6.26 26.64 8.79
N THR A 355 -6.54 26.57 10.09
CA THR A 355 -7.65 25.79 10.63
C THR A 355 -8.88 26.70 10.76
N ILE A 356 -10.07 26.12 10.87
CA ILE A 356 -11.31 26.88 11.13
C ILE A 356 -11.14 27.81 12.35
N LYS A 357 -10.60 27.29 13.45
CA LYS A 357 -10.30 28.07 14.66
C LYS A 357 -9.40 29.29 14.40
N LYS A 358 -8.33 29.11 13.61
CA LYS A 358 -7.41 30.22 13.27
C LYS A 358 -8.10 31.26 12.38
N ALA A 359 -8.98 30.81 11.47
CA ALA A 359 -9.77 31.70 10.63
C ALA A 359 -10.79 32.51 11.46
N VAL A 360 -11.49 31.88 12.40
CA VAL A 360 -12.39 32.58 13.36
C VAL A 360 -11.65 33.71 14.07
N GLY A 361 -10.49 33.42 14.65
CA GLY A 361 -9.70 34.44 15.34
C GLY A 361 -9.33 35.63 14.46
N GLY A 362 -8.99 35.40 13.19
CA GLY A 362 -8.69 36.47 12.23
C GLY A 362 -9.91 37.27 11.81
N LEU A 363 -11.05 36.61 11.56
CA LEU A 363 -12.29 37.24 11.12
C LEU A 363 -12.98 38.02 12.24
N ASN A 364 -12.87 37.58 13.49
CA ASN A 364 -13.43 38.31 14.64
C ASN A 364 -12.76 39.68 14.86
N VAL A 365 -11.51 39.87 14.45
CA VAL A 365 -10.90 41.21 14.41
C VAL A 365 -11.71 42.14 13.50
N THR A 366 -12.16 41.65 12.35
CA THR A 366 -13.02 42.39 11.43
C THR A 366 -14.43 42.58 11.99
N CYS A 367 -15.01 41.57 12.66
CA CYS A 367 -16.31 41.73 13.33
C CYS A 367 -16.29 42.86 14.35
N ILE A 368 -15.29 42.88 15.23
CA ILE A 368 -15.12 43.91 16.27
C ILE A 368 -14.93 45.29 15.64
N ASP A 369 -14.07 45.41 14.64
CA ASP A 369 -13.82 46.66 13.90
C ASP A 369 -15.10 47.21 13.23
N ARG A 370 -16.03 46.33 12.85
CA ARG A 370 -17.33 46.68 12.27
C ARG A 370 -18.48 46.78 13.28
N GLY A 371 -18.19 46.69 14.58
CA GLY A 371 -19.20 46.70 15.65
C GLY A 371 -20.22 45.56 15.52
N GLN A 372 -19.83 44.45 14.93
CA GLN A 372 -20.66 43.24 14.78
C GLN A 372 -20.33 42.22 15.87
N ALA A 373 -21.28 41.32 16.12
CA ALA A 373 -21.04 40.18 17.00
C ALA A 373 -19.92 39.28 16.44
N GLU A 374 -19.16 38.69 17.34
CA GLU A 374 -18.16 37.67 16.98
C GLU A 374 -18.85 36.44 16.39
N ILE A 375 -18.17 35.81 15.43
CA ILE A 375 -18.60 34.58 14.78
C ILE A 375 -17.91 33.37 15.43
N SER A 376 -18.59 32.23 15.37
CA SER A 376 -18.12 30.93 15.87
C SER A 376 -17.55 30.06 14.75
N GLU A 377 -16.96 28.91 15.11
CA GLU A 377 -16.50 27.91 14.12
C GLU A 377 -17.67 27.35 13.31
N GLU A 378 -18.83 27.18 13.92
CA GLU A 378 -20.05 26.70 13.25
C GLU A 378 -20.56 27.70 12.21
N ASP A 379 -20.49 29.00 12.52
CA ASP A 379 -20.88 30.06 11.58
C ASP A 379 -19.99 30.03 10.32
N ILE A 380 -18.68 29.82 10.49
CA ILE A 380 -17.76 29.65 9.35
C ILE A 380 -18.14 28.39 8.54
N LEU A 381 -18.38 27.26 9.20
CA LEU A 381 -18.72 26.02 8.50
C LEU A 381 -20.02 26.13 7.70
N LYS A 382 -21.01 26.88 8.19
CA LYS A 382 -22.27 27.16 7.47
C LYS A 382 -22.08 28.17 6.35
N ALA A 383 -21.12 29.08 6.47
CA ALA A 383 -20.81 30.10 5.46
C ALA A 383 -19.86 29.61 4.36
N LEU A 384 -19.19 28.47 4.56
CA LEU A 384 -18.33 27.82 3.57
C LEU A 384 -19.16 26.94 2.65
N VAL A 385 -19.26 27.32 1.37
CA VAL A 385 -20.07 26.63 0.37
C VAL A 385 -19.19 26.00 -0.71
N PHE A 386 -19.47 24.73 -1.03
CA PHE A 386 -18.90 23.99 -2.14
C PHE A 386 -20.02 23.28 -2.90
N ALA A 387 -20.09 23.50 -4.22
CA ALA A 387 -21.07 22.86 -5.10
C ALA A 387 -22.55 22.99 -4.63
N GLY A 388 -22.89 24.05 -3.89
CA GLY A 388 -24.24 24.31 -3.37
C GLY A 388 -24.53 23.69 -2.00
N GLU A 389 -23.58 22.97 -1.40
CA GLU A 389 -23.68 22.45 -0.02
C GLU A 389 -22.72 23.20 0.91
N THR A 390 -23.12 23.40 2.17
CA THR A 390 -22.22 23.99 3.16
C THR A 390 -21.25 22.94 3.70
N ALA A 391 -20.06 23.36 4.15
CA ALA A 391 -19.14 22.46 4.85
C ALA A 391 -19.78 21.83 6.09
N PHE A 392 -20.65 22.56 6.78
CA PHE A 392 -21.47 22.05 7.88
C PHE A 392 -22.38 20.90 7.44
N ASP A 393 -23.10 21.04 6.32
CA ASP A 393 -24.01 20.01 5.82
C ASP A 393 -23.25 18.75 5.37
N ILE A 394 -22.10 18.93 4.70
CA ILE A 394 -21.21 17.82 4.31
C ILE A 394 -20.79 17.02 5.55
N ILE A 395 -20.38 17.73 6.62
CA ILE A 395 -19.99 17.11 7.90
C ILE A 395 -21.17 16.38 8.53
N GLU A 396 -22.33 17.01 8.69
CA GLU A 396 -23.47 16.41 9.38
C GLU A 396 -24.05 15.22 8.60
N ASN A 397 -24.07 15.29 7.26
CA ASN A 397 -24.49 14.17 6.42
C ASN A 397 -23.51 13.00 6.48
N SER A 398 -22.21 13.27 6.68
CA SER A 398 -21.22 12.19 6.82
C SER A 398 -21.35 11.40 8.14
N LYS A 399 -21.92 11.99 9.19
CA LYS A 399 -22.07 11.35 10.50
C LYS A 399 -23.28 10.41 10.58
N LYS A 400 -24.33 10.66 9.78
CA LYS A 400 -25.49 9.79 9.62
C LYS A 400 -25.06 8.43 9.07
#